data_AF-A0A920JXT7-F1
#
_entry.id   AF-A0A920JXT7-F1
#
_cell.length_a   1.000
_cell.length_b   1.000
_cell.length_c   1.000
_cell.angle_alpha   90.00
_cell.angle_beta   90.00
_cell.angle_gamma   90.00
#
_symmetry.space_group_name_H-M   'P 1'
#
loop_
_entity.id
_entity.type
_entity.pdbx_description
1 polymer ?
#
loop_
_entity_poly.entity_id
_entity_poly.type
_entity_poly.pdbx_seq_one_letter_code
_entity_poly.pdbx_strand_id
1 'polypeptide(L)' 'MRFIAVLSIMLGIMNLLPIPILDGGQAVYLLYEIFVGRPVPEGVQNFGMRFGVFVLLTLMVYATMNDITRFLF' A
#
# COMPACT_ATOMS: atom_id res chain seq x y z
N MET A 1 20.03 17.90 -7.21
CA MET A 1 19.94 16.43 -7.34
C MET A 1 19.75 15.67 -6.04
N ARG A 2 20.38 16.05 -4.91
CA ARG A 2 20.22 15.33 -3.63
C ARG A 2 18.77 15.25 -3.11
N PHE A 3 17.96 16.31 -3.32
CA PHE A 3 16.54 16.32 -2.95
C PHE A 3 15.71 15.26 -3.68
N ILE A 4 15.87 15.15 -5.00
CA ILE A 4 15.16 14.16 -5.83
C ILE A 4 15.54 12.74 -5.41
N ALA A 5 16.82 12.49 -5.12
CA ALA A 5 17.27 11.18 -4.64
C ALA A 5 16.60 10.79 -3.31
N VAL A 6 16.49 11.71 -2.36
CA VAL A 6 15.81 11.45 -1.07
C VAL A 6 14.32 11.18 -1.28
N LEU A 7 13.64 11.96 -2.13
CA LEU A 7 12.24 11.72 -2.46
C LEU A 7 12.03 10.35 -3.12
N SER A 8 12.87 9.97 -4.08
CA SER A 8 12.80 8.65 -4.71
C SER A 8 12.98 7.51 -3.71
N ILE A 9 13.91 7.65 -2.76
CA ILE A 9 14.12 6.64 -1.71
C ILE A 9 12.90 6.55 -0.80
N MET A 10 12.33 7.69 -0.38
CA MET A 10 11.13 7.71 0.45
C MET A 10 9.92 7.08 -0.26
N LEU A 11 9.72 7.41 -1.53
CA LEU A 11 8.66 6.83 -2.34
C LEU A 11 8.88 5.33 -2.54
N GLY A 12 10.11 4.90 -2.83
CA GLY A 12 10.45 3.48 -2.94
C GLY A 12 10.18 2.71 -1.65
N ILE A 13 10.56 3.26 -0.49
CA ILE A 13 10.29 2.63 0.81
C ILE A 13 8.78 2.56 1.08
N MET A 14 8.01 3.62 0.80
CA MET A 14 6.56 3.59 0.97
C MET A 14 5.89 2.58 0.05
N ASN A 15 6.29 2.49 -1.23
CA ASN A 15 5.71 1.53 -2.16
C ASN A 15 6.06 0.07 -1.81
N LEU A 16 7.20 -0.20 -1.17
CA LEU A 16 7.57 -1.55 -0.74
C LEU A 16 6.83 -2.05 0.50
N LEU A 17 5.99 -1.21 1.13
CA LEU A 17 5.15 -1.66 2.23
C LEU A 17 4.17 -2.75 1.75
N PRO A 18 3.85 -3.75 2.61
CA PRO A 18 2.98 -4.87 2.26
C PRO A 18 1.49 -4.44 2.26
N ILE A 19 1.15 -3.45 1.43
CA ILE A 19 -0.20 -2.92 1.26
C ILE A 19 -0.70 -3.38 -0.11
N PRO A 20 -1.85 -4.05 -0.22
CA PRO A 20 -2.29 -4.70 -1.46
C PRO A 20 -2.43 -3.81 -2.71
N ILE A 21 -2.59 -2.49 -2.53
CA ILE A 21 -2.64 -1.53 -3.66
C ILE A 21 -1.25 -1.10 -4.15
N LEU A 22 -0.21 -1.26 -3.31
CA LEU A 22 1.14 -0.78 -3.58
C LEU A 22 1.98 -1.89 -4.19
N ASP A 23 3.09 -1.51 -4.83
CA ASP A 23 4.04 -2.42 -5.47
C ASP A 23 4.56 -3.51 -4.49
N GLY A 24 4.69 -3.17 -3.20
CA GLY A 24 5.10 -4.08 -2.13
C GLY A 24 4.05 -5.13 -1.79
N GLY A 25 2.76 -4.84 -1.95
CA GLY A 25 1.70 -5.85 -1.84
C GLY A 25 1.81 -6.89 -2.94
N GLN A 26 2.13 -6.46 -4.17
CA GLN A 26 2.41 -7.37 -5.28
C GLN A 26 3.69 -8.17 -5.06
N ALA A 27 4.73 -7.52 -4.52
CA ALA A 27 5.98 -8.19 -4.16
C ALA A 27 5.75 -9.32 -3.14
N VAL A 28 4.82 -9.15 -2.18
CA VAL A 28 4.44 -10.21 -1.24
C VAL A 28 3.78 -11.39 -1.95
N TYR A 29 2.89 -11.15 -2.92
CA TYR A 29 2.30 -12.25 -3.72
C TYR A 29 3.36 -12.98 -4.55
N LEU A 30 4.31 -12.24 -5.12
CA LEU A 30 5.43 -12.82 -5.87
C LEU A 30 6.36 -13.63 -4.98
N LEU A 31 6.70 -13.11 -3.79
CA LEU A 31 7.49 -13.83 -2.79
C LEU A 31 6.79 -15.12 -2.38
N TYR A 32 5.49 -15.04 -2.10
CA TYR A 32 4.68 -16.22 -1.83
C TYR A 32 4.75 -17.24 -2.97
N GLU A 33 4.59 -16.80 -4.22
CA GLU A 33 4.67 -17.66 -5.39
C GLU A 33 6.03 -18.33 -5.54
N ILE A 34 7.13 -17.62 -5.26
CA ILE A 34 8.49 -18.18 -5.25
C ILE A 34 8.64 -19.28 -4.20
N PHE A 35 8.13 -19.08 -2.98
CA PHE A 35 8.25 -20.07 -1.91
C PHE A 35 7.30 -21.26 -2.07
N VAL A 36 6.09 -21.04 -2.57
CA VAL A 36 5.03 -22.06 -2.68
C VAL A 36 5.06 -22.78 -4.05
N GLY A 37 5.66 -22.16 -5.06
CA GLY A 37 5.72 -22.66 -6.44
C GLY A 37 4.38 -22.64 -7.18
N ARG A 38 3.40 -21.89 -6.66
CA ARG A 38 2.04 -21.78 -7.22
C ARG A 38 1.58 -20.33 -7.16
N PRO A 39 0.92 -19.81 -8.21
CA PRO A 39 0.37 -18.46 -8.18
C PRO A 39 -0.73 -18.35 -7.13
N VAL A 40 -0.83 -17.17 -6.51
CA VAL A 40 -1.93 -16.85 -5.59
C VAL A 40 -3.24 -16.87 -6.39
N PRO A 41 -4.30 -17.56 -5.92
CA PRO A 41 -5.58 -17.57 -6.61
C PRO A 41 -6.12 -16.15 -6.87
N GLU A 42 -6.65 -15.90 -8.07
CA GLU A 42 -7.18 -14.58 -8.45
C GLU A 42 -8.25 -14.08 -7.47
N GLY A 43 -9.06 -14.97 -6.90
CA GLY A 43 -10.06 -14.61 -5.88
C GLY A 43 -9.43 -13.99 -4.62
N VAL A 44 -8.28 -14.50 -4.19
CA VAL A 44 -7.54 -13.97 -3.03
C VAL A 44 -6.88 -12.64 -3.36
N GLN A 45 -6.28 -12.52 -4.55
CA GLN A 45 -5.69 -11.25 -5.01
C GLN A 45 -6.75 -10.15 -5.13
N ASN A 46 -7.89 -10.46 -5.75
CA ASN A 46 -9.00 -9.51 -5.91
C ASN A 46 -9.62 -9.11 -4.57
N PHE A 47 -9.77 -10.06 -3.64
CA PHE A 47 -10.24 -9.75 -2.29
C PHE A 47 -9.23 -8.86 -1.55
N GLY A 48 -7.94 -9.21 -1.58
CA GLY A 48 -6.88 -8.42 -0.96
C GLY A 48 -6.80 -7.00 -1.53
N MET A 49 -6.94 -6.84 -2.85
CA MET A 49 -6.95 -5.53 -3.51
C MET A 49 -8.16 -4.68 -3.07
N ARG A 50 -9.38 -5.24 -3.13
CA ARG A 50 -10.60 -4.52 -2.72
C ARG A 50 -10.56 -4.14 -1.23
N PHE A 51 -10.09 -5.06 -0.39
CA PHE A 51 -9.91 -4.80 1.03
C PHE A 51 -8.87 -3.70 1.27
N GLY A 52 -7.72 -3.77 0.58
CA GLY A 52 -6.67 -2.75 0.66
C GLY A 52 -7.15 -1.36 0.25
N VAL A 53 -7.89 -1.24 -0.86
CA VAL A 53 -8.52 0.01 -1.31
C VAL A 53 -9.46 0.55 -0.23
N PHE A 54 -10.34 -0.31 0.30
CA PHE A 54 -11.33 0.08 1.29
C PHE A 54 -10.68 0.62 2.57
N VAL A 55 -9.67 -0.08 3.09
CA VAL A 55 -8.91 0.34 4.28
C VAL A 55 -8.20 1.67 4.01
N LEU A 56 -7.54 1.82 2.88
CA LEU A 56 -6.84 3.06 2.53
C LEU A 56 -7.77 4.25 2.40
N LEU A 57 -8.90 4.09 1.71
CA LEU A 57 -9.89 5.16 1.59
C LEU A 57 -10.44 5.56 2.96
N THR A 58 -10.74 4.57 3.81
CA THR A 58 -11.21 4.81 5.17
C THR A 58 -10.17 5.58 5.99
N LEU A 59 -8.91 5.17 5.93
CA LEU A 59 -7.80 5.86 6.60
C LEU A 59 -7.58 7.26 6.05
N MET A 60 -7.68 7.46 4.72
CA MET A 60 -7.56 8.78 4.10
C MET A 60 -8.66 9.72 4.59
N VAL A 61 -9.92 9.27 4.61
CA VAL A 61 -11.04 10.06 5.12
C VAL A 61 -10.84 10.37 6.60
N TYR A 62 -10.50 9.36 7.41
CA TYR A 62 -10.25 9.54 8.84
C TYR A 62 -9.11 10.53 9.11
N ALA A 63 -7.96 10.38 8.45
CA ALA A 63 -6.82 11.27 8.57
C ALA A 63 -7.18 12.69 8.12
N THR A 64 -7.88 12.83 7.00
CA THR A 64 -8.31 14.14 6.48
C THR A 64 -9.27 14.83 7.46
N MET A 65 -10.23 14.10 8.04
CA MET A 65 -11.13 14.64 9.05
C MET A 65 -10.38 15.04 10.33
N ASN A 66 -9.42 14.22 10.76
CA ASN A 66 -8.56 14.53 11.89
C ASN A 66 -7.72 15.80 11.64
N ASP A 67 -7.13 15.93 10.45
CA ASP A 67 -6.33 17.08 10.07
C ASP A 67 -7.19 18.37 9.99
N ILE A 68 -8.40 18.27 9.45
CA ILE A 68 -9.37 19.39 9.42
C ILE A 68 -9.79 19.78 10.83
N THR A 69 -10.11 18.81 11.69
CA THR A 69 -10.55 19.08 13.07
C THR A 69 -9.43 19.76 13.85
N ARG A 70 -8.20 19.27 13.71
CA ARG A 70 -7.02 19.87 14.33
C ARG A 70 -6.69 21.26 13.78
N PHE A 71 -7.04 21.55 12.53
CA PHE A 71 -6.83 22.87 11.95
C PHE A 71 -7.89 23.88 12.39
N LEU A 72 -9.12 23.42 12.65
CA LEU A 72 -10.26 24.28 13.02
C LEU A 72 -10.39 24.56 14.52
N PHE A 73 -9.94 23.64 15.38
CA PHE A 73 -9.99 23.75 16.85
C PHE A 73 -8.59 23.85 17.45
#